data_AF-A0A820LWF1-F1
#
_entry.id   AF-A0A820LWF1-F1
#
_cell.length_a   1.000
_cell.length_b   1.000
_cell.length_c   1.000
_cell.angle_alpha   90.00
_cell.angle_beta   90.00
_cell.angle_gamma   90.00
#
_symmetry.space_group_name_H-M   'P 1'
#
loop_
_entity.id
_entity.type
_entity.pdbx_description
1 polymer ?
#
loop_
_entity_poly.entity_id
_entity_poly.type
_entity_poly.pdbx_seq_one_letter_code
_entity_poly.pdbx_strand_id
1 'polypeptide(L)'
;MGGSSSKKNTNTTPVWTPTTVTKPAPVPTTAPRALYELIDASPEKVSEGCLHLYTMETFLRTEMNKFLREANKEKLVTYGPFLRLLYFTFNEPSTVEVHSTTVYHGMNLIQSDIDLYKRAADDNTTLRWMSFTSTTANREFAE
;
A
#
# COMPACT_ATOMS: atom_id res chain seq x y z
N MET A 1 -64.18 -38.87 66.94
CA MET A 1 -62.94 -38.40 66.28
C MET A 1 -63.33 -37.67 65.00
N GLY A 2 -62.77 -36.49 64.75
CA GLY A 2 -62.95 -35.76 63.48
C GLY A 2 -63.27 -34.28 63.65
N GLY A 3 -62.31 -33.49 64.13
CA GLY A 3 -62.38 -32.03 64.09
C GLY A 3 -62.05 -31.52 62.68
N SER A 4 -62.91 -30.67 62.11
CA SER A 4 -62.70 -30.08 60.80
C SER A 4 -62.21 -28.63 60.96
N SER A 5 -60.92 -28.42 60.76
CA SER A 5 -60.26 -27.11 60.84
C SER A 5 -60.52 -26.29 59.58
N SER A 6 -61.22 -25.19 59.73
CA SER A 6 -61.44 -24.19 58.67
C SER A 6 -60.20 -23.28 58.56
N LYS A 7 -59.37 -23.49 57.53
CA LYS A 7 -58.26 -22.58 57.18
C LYS A 7 -58.81 -21.42 56.34
N LYS A 8 -58.81 -20.21 56.91
CA LYS A 8 -59.04 -18.96 56.15
C LYS A 8 -57.83 -18.71 55.24
N ASN A 9 -58.04 -18.79 53.93
CA ASN A 9 -57.07 -18.42 52.91
C ASN A 9 -57.13 -16.90 52.72
N THR A 10 -56.15 -16.16 53.25
CA THR A 10 -56.01 -14.72 52.97
C THR A 10 -55.36 -14.56 51.61
N ASN A 11 -56.16 -14.20 50.62
CA ASN A 11 -55.72 -13.95 49.26
C ASN A 11 -55.15 -12.52 49.19
N THR A 12 -53.86 -12.37 49.46
CA THR A 12 -53.12 -11.11 49.22
C THR A 12 -52.63 -11.09 47.79
N THR A 13 -53.35 -10.39 46.92
CA THR A 13 -52.90 -10.06 45.57
C THR A 13 -51.69 -9.13 45.65
N PRO A 14 -50.55 -9.45 45.01
CA PRO A 14 -49.43 -8.52 44.95
C PRO A 14 -49.78 -7.35 44.03
N VAL A 15 -49.66 -6.13 44.54
CA VAL A 15 -49.78 -4.89 43.77
C VAL A 15 -48.55 -4.78 42.87
N TRP A 16 -48.75 -4.97 41.56
CA TRP A 16 -47.73 -4.71 40.56
C TRP A 16 -47.51 -3.20 40.47
N THR A 17 -46.35 -2.72 40.94
CA THR A 17 -45.87 -1.37 40.63
C THR A 17 -45.11 -1.46 39.30
N PRO A 18 -45.46 -0.65 38.28
CA PRO A 18 -44.73 -0.65 37.03
C PRO A 18 -43.33 -0.08 37.27
N THR A 19 -42.31 -0.93 37.17
CA THR A 19 -40.92 -0.49 37.12
C THR A 19 -40.71 0.25 35.82
N THR A 20 -40.52 1.57 35.89
CA THR A 20 -40.10 2.37 34.74
C THR A 20 -38.73 1.85 34.29
N VAL A 21 -38.70 1.11 33.17
CA VAL A 21 -37.45 0.69 32.54
C VAL A 21 -36.83 1.95 31.94
N THR A 22 -35.93 2.59 32.68
CA THR A 22 -35.12 3.68 32.15
C THR A 22 -34.24 3.09 31.06
N LYS A 23 -34.55 3.40 29.80
CA LYS A 23 -33.72 3.03 28.66
C LYS A 23 -32.29 3.50 28.96
N PRO A 24 -31.26 2.63 28.92
CA PRO A 24 -29.89 3.08 29.13
C PRO A 24 -29.58 4.18 28.12
N ALA A 25 -28.97 5.26 28.59
CA ALA A 25 -28.52 6.34 27.73
C ALA A 25 -27.66 5.73 26.62
N PRO A 26 -27.77 6.19 25.36
CA PRO A 26 -26.92 5.70 24.28
C PRO A 26 -25.47 5.90 24.71
N VAL A 27 -24.75 4.79 24.84
CA VAL A 27 -23.30 4.83 25.04
C VAL A 27 -22.73 5.58 23.84
N PRO A 28 -21.95 6.67 24.04
CA PRO A 28 -21.32 7.35 22.94
C PRO A 28 -20.45 6.32 22.22
N THR A 29 -20.94 5.89 21.07
CA THR A 29 -20.18 5.02 20.18
C THR A 29 -19.13 5.95 19.61
N THR A 30 -17.92 5.94 20.17
CA THR A 30 -16.76 6.45 19.45
C THR A 30 -16.65 5.59 18.22
N ALA A 31 -17.25 6.05 17.11
CA ALA A 31 -17.02 5.48 15.80
C ALA A 31 -15.50 5.33 15.67
N PRO A 32 -14.99 4.15 15.24
CA PRO A 32 -13.57 4.03 14.97
C PRO A 32 -13.20 5.19 14.06
N ARG A 33 -12.33 6.11 14.55
CA ARG A 33 -11.83 7.23 13.75
C ARG A 33 -11.39 6.62 12.43
N ALA A 34 -12.04 7.06 11.37
CA ALA A 34 -11.90 6.34 10.15
C ALA A 34 -10.48 6.57 9.64
N LEU A 35 -9.74 5.48 9.43
CA LEU A 35 -8.29 5.52 9.19
C LEU A 35 -7.89 6.46 8.04
N TYR A 36 -8.82 6.76 7.13
CA TYR A 36 -8.63 7.73 6.04
C TYR A 36 -8.34 9.16 6.54
N GLU A 37 -8.79 9.54 7.74
CA GLU A 37 -8.51 10.87 8.32
C GLU A 37 -7.06 11.02 8.80
N LEU A 38 -6.33 9.90 8.92
CA LEU A 38 -4.92 9.88 9.32
C LEU A 38 -3.97 9.84 8.12
N ILE A 39 -4.50 9.67 6.90
CA ILE A 39 -3.72 9.50 5.69
C ILE A 39 -3.82 10.79 4.87
N ASP A 40 -2.70 11.50 4.76
CA ASP A 40 -2.57 12.57 3.78
C ASP A 40 -2.50 11.94 2.39
N ALA A 41 -3.59 12.10 1.62
CA ALA A 41 -3.73 11.59 0.28
C ALA A 41 -3.50 12.66 -0.80
N SER A 42 -2.79 13.75 -0.46
CA SER A 42 -2.28 14.67 -1.47
C SER A 42 -1.43 13.93 -2.51
N PRO A 43 -1.44 14.35 -3.79
CA PRO A 43 -0.65 13.72 -4.85
C PRO A 43 0.82 13.52 -4.45
N GLU A 44 1.40 14.54 -3.82
CA GLU A 44 2.80 14.54 -3.39
C GLU A 44 3.07 13.44 -2.35
N LYS A 45 2.16 13.23 -1.38
CA LYS A 45 2.30 12.19 -0.35
C LYS A 45 2.04 10.80 -0.88
N VAL A 46 1.11 10.65 -1.82
CA VAL A 46 0.91 9.39 -2.54
C VAL A 46 2.16 9.05 -3.35
N SER A 47 2.74 10.03 -4.05
CA SER A 47 3.97 9.88 -4.83
C SER A 47 5.17 9.51 -3.97
N GLU A 48 5.38 10.20 -2.83
CA GLU A 48 6.41 9.87 -1.84
C GLU A 48 6.25 8.42 -1.34
N GLY A 49 5.02 8.02 -0.98
CA GLY A 49 4.73 6.65 -0.55
C GLY A 49 5.00 5.61 -1.64
N CYS A 50 4.65 5.90 -2.89
CA CYS A 50 4.90 5.00 -4.02
C CYS A 50 6.40 4.81 -4.27
N LEU A 51 7.18 5.89 -4.27
CA LEU A 51 8.64 5.83 -4.40
C LEU A 51 9.28 5.09 -3.22
N HIS A 52 8.81 5.35 -2.00
CA HIS A 52 9.30 4.67 -0.81
C HIS A 52 9.08 3.16 -0.90
N LEU A 53 7.86 2.72 -1.25
CA LEU A 53 7.56 1.30 -1.46
C LEU A 53 8.42 0.70 -2.56
N TYR A 54 8.55 1.36 -3.71
CA TYR A 54 9.36 0.85 -4.82
C TYR A 54 10.85 0.74 -4.50
N THR A 55 11.40 1.64 -3.69
CA THR A 55 12.83 1.67 -3.37
C THR A 55 13.20 0.79 -2.18
N MET A 56 12.36 0.75 -1.14
CA MET A 56 12.61 -0.02 0.09
C MET A 56 12.24 -1.50 -0.05
N GLU A 57 11.14 -1.82 -0.76
CA GLU A 57 10.69 -3.19 -0.94
C GLU A 57 11.44 -3.85 -2.11
N THR A 58 12.58 -4.47 -1.79
CA THR A 58 13.46 -5.13 -2.77
C THR A 58 12.74 -6.15 -3.66
N PHE A 59 11.76 -6.88 -3.13
CA PHE A 59 10.94 -7.83 -3.89
C PHE A 59 10.09 -7.12 -4.96
N LEU A 60 9.39 -6.05 -4.58
CA LEU A 60 8.50 -5.31 -5.48
C LEU A 60 9.29 -4.73 -6.66
N ARG A 61 10.41 -4.07 -6.38
CA ARG A 61 11.35 -3.58 -7.39
C ARG A 61 11.79 -4.67 -8.36
N THR A 62 12.19 -5.82 -7.81
CA THR A 62 12.75 -6.93 -8.59
C THR A 62 11.71 -7.57 -9.50
N GLU A 63 10.53 -7.90 -8.98
CA GLU A 63 9.45 -8.51 -9.76
C GLU A 63 8.89 -7.55 -10.81
N MET A 64 8.75 -6.26 -10.49
CA MET A 64 8.29 -5.27 -11.45
C MET A 64 9.28 -5.08 -12.59
N ASN A 65 10.57 -4.95 -12.29
CA ASN A 65 11.58 -4.80 -13.33
C ASN A 65 11.71 -6.06 -14.18
N LYS A 66 11.52 -7.25 -13.58
CA LYS A 66 11.42 -8.52 -14.33
C LYS A 66 10.21 -8.51 -15.26
N PHE A 67 9.03 -8.17 -14.76
CA PHE A 67 7.80 -8.04 -15.56
C PHE A 67 7.98 -7.09 -16.75
N LEU A 68 8.59 -5.91 -16.53
CA LEU A 68 8.82 -4.92 -17.57
C LEU A 68 9.78 -5.43 -18.66
N ARG A 69 10.81 -6.18 -18.28
CA ARG A 69 11.74 -6.80 -19.24
C ARG A 69 11.12 -7.96 -20.02
N GLU A 70 10.31 -8.78 -19.36
CA GLU A 70 9.63 -9.92 -19.98
C GLU A 70 8.45 -9.50 -20.86
N ALA A 71 7.94 -8.26 -20.70
CA ALA A 71 6.75 -7.75 -21.37
C ALA A 71 5.51 -8.68 -21.23
N ASN A 72 5.43 -9.42 -20.13
CA ASN A 72 4.38 -10.41 -19.90
C ASN A 72 3.04 -9.76 -19.58
N LYS A 73 2.14 -9.66 -20.56
CA LYS A 73 0.83 -8.99 -20.43
C LYS A 73 -0.09 -9.57 -19.35
N GLU A 74 0.06 -10.83 -18.96
CA GLU A 74 -0.80 -11.46 -17.95
C GLU A 74 -0.60 -10.83 -16.56
N LYS A 75 0.63 -10.44 -16.27
CA LYS A 75 1.02 -9.79 -15.01
C LYS A 75 0.63 -8.30 -14.96
N LEU A 76 0.07 -7.75 -16.03
CA LEU A 76 -0.37 -6.35 -16.09
C LEU A 76 -1.52 -6.07 -15.11
N VAL A 77 -2.39 -7.06 -14.85
CA VAL A 77 -3.47 -6.91 -13.86
C VAL A 77 -2.89 -6.72 -12.46
N THR A 78 -1.79 -7.42 -12.15
CA THR A 78 -1.14 -7.39 -10.83
C THR A 78 -0.28 -6.14 -10.64
N TYR A 79 0.64 -5.86 -11.58
CA TYR A 79 1.63 -4.78 -11.41
C TYR A 79 1.24 -3.47 -12.11
N GLY A 80 0.32 -3.52 -13.07
CA GLY A 80 -0.08 -2.36 -13.89
C GLY A 80 -0.59 -1.17 -13.08
N PRO A 81 -1.47 -1.34 -12.07
CA PRO A 81 -1.93 -0.22 -11.25
C PRO A 81 -0.78 0.51 -10.55
N PHE A 82 0.13 -0.22 -9.91
CA PHE A 82 1.26 0.37 -9.22
C PHE A 82 2.30 0.99 -10.18
N LEU A 83 2.52 0.37 -11.35
CA LEU A 83 3.33 0.94 -12.42
C LEU A 83 2.80 2.29 -12.92
N ARG A 84 1.47 2.41 -13.06
CA ARG A 84 0.85 3.69 -13.43
C ARG A 84 1.09 4.75 -12.36
N LEU A 85 0.95 4.40 -11.08
CA LEU A 85 1.22 5.32 -9.98
C LEU A 85 2.67 5.80 -10.00
N LEU A 86 3.64 4.90 -10.12
CA LEU A 86 5.06 5.29 -10.26
C LEU A 86 5.30 6.18 -11.47
N TYR A 87 4.69 5.85 -12.62
CA TYR A 87 4.84 6.68 -13.82
C TYR A 87 4.27 8.09 -13.60
N PHE A 88 3.12 8.22 -12.92
CA PHE A 88 2.59 9.54 -12.58
C PHE A 88 3.51 10.31 -11.64
N THR A 89 4.13 9.64 -10.65
CA THR A 89 5.09 10.27 -9.75
C THR A 89 6.27 10.89 -10.51
N PHE A 90 6.83 10.19 -11.51
CA PHE A 90 7.92 10.75 -12.32
C PHE A 90 7.49 11.89 -13.26
N ASN A 91 6.18 12.04 -13.53
CA ASN A 91 5.63 13.11 -14.35
C ASN A 91 4.98 14.22 -13.52
N GLU A 92 5.12 14.21 -12.19
CA GLU A 92 4.62 15.32 -11.38
C GLU A 92 5.38 16.62 -11.68
N PRO A 93 4.70 17.79 -11.62
CA PRO A 93 5.36 19.08 -11.82
C PRO A 93 6.51 19.37 -10.84
N SER A 94 6.51 18.71 -9.69
CA SER A 94 7.54 18.79 -8.66
C SER A 94 8.80 17.98 -9.01
N THR A 95 8.70 17.01 -9.92
CA THR A 95 9.82 16.20 -10.39
C THR A 95 10.65 17.00 -11.38
N VAL A 96 11.90 17.26 -11.02
CA VAL A 96 12.84 17.99 -11.86
C VAL A 96 13.68 17.01 -12.66
N GLU A 97 13.60 17.09 -13.99
CA GLU A 97 14.54 16.39 -14.86
C GLU A 97 15.93 17.03 -14.73
N VAL A 98 16.91 16.23 -14.33
CA VAL A 98 18.30 16.66 -14.21
C VAL A 98 19.09 16.09 -15.38
N HIS A 99 19.67 16.99 -16.18
CA HIS A 99 20.53 16.63 -17.30
C HIS A 99 22.01 16.92 -16.98
N SER A 100 22.92 16.43 -17.83
CA SER A 100 24.36 16.71 -17.76
C SER A 100 25.04 16.35 -16.43
N THR A 101 24.43 15.46 -15.65
CA THR A 101 24.98 14.93 -14.39
C THR A 101 25.41 13.49 -14.60
N THR A 102 26.64 13.17 -14.20
CA THR A 102 27.13 11.79 -14.21
C THR A 102 26.53 11.02 -13.04
N VAL A 103 25.93 9.88 -13.36
CA VAL A 103 25.39 8.94 -12.37
C VAL A 103 25.91 7.53 -12.65
N TYR A 104 25.91 6.69 -11.63
CA TYR A 104 26.45 5.33 -11.64
C TYR A 104 25.35 4.33 -11.34
N HIS A 105 25.46 3.14 -11.94
CA HIS A 105 24.55 2.02 -11.74
C HIS A 105 25.36 0.72 -11.70
N GLY A 106 25.27 -0.01 -10.58
CA GLY A 106 25.82 -1.35 -10.45
C GLY A 106 24.89 -2.39 -11.03
N MET A 107 25.41 -3.27 -11.87
CA MET A 107 24.67 -4.41 -12.41
C MET A 107 25.58 -5.61 -12.67
N ASN A 108 25.10 -6.79 -12.32
CA ASN A 108 25.72 -8.04 -12.75
C ASN A 108 25.34 -8.32 -14.19
N LEU A 109 26.31 -8.23 -15.10
CA LEU A 109 26.10 -8.46 -16.52
C LEU A 109 26.41 -9.90 -16.89
N ILE A 110 25.54 -10.50 -17.71
CA ILE A 110 25.89 -11.74 -18.42
C ILE A 110 26.58 -11.40 -19.74
N GLN A 111 27.26 -12.38 -20.35
CA GLN A 111 28.06 -12.16 -21.57
C GLN A 111 27.25 -11.52 -22.71
N SER A 112 25.98 -11.93 -22.88
CA SER A 112 25.11 -11.35 -23.90
C SER A 112 24.82 -9.86 -23.69
N ASP A 113 24.75 -9.41 -22.44
CA ASP A 113 24.55 -7.99 -22.12
C ASP A 113 25.83 -7.21 -22.44
N ILE A 114 27.00 -7.75 -22.08
CA ILE A 114 28.29 -7.16 -22.40
C ILE A 114 28.45 -6.99 -23.92
N ASP A 115 28.11 -8.03 -24.69
CA ASP A 115 28.18 -8.00 -26.15
C ASP A 115 27.16 -7.04 -26.77
N LEU A 116 26.02 -6.82 -26.11
CA LEU A 116 25.05 -5.79 -26.49
C LEU A 116 25.61 -4.38 -26.26
N TYR A 117 26.20 -4.12 -25.09
CA TYR A 117 26.81 -2.82 -24.77
C TYR A 117 27.98 -2.49 -25.70
N LYS A 118 28.83 -3.48 -26.00
CA LYS A 118 29.95 -3.30 -26.94
C LYS A 118 29.46 -2.93 -28.34
N ARG A 119 28.50 -3.68 -28.88
CA ARG A 119 27.91 -3.37 -30.19
C ARG A 119 27.28 -1.98 -30.22
N ALA A 120 26.53 -1.61 -29.16
CA ALA A 120 25.94 -0.29 -29.09
C ALA A 120 27.00 0.83 -29.07
N ALA A 121 28.13 0.61 -28.39
CA ALA A 121 29.25 1.54 -28.38
C ALA A 121 29.94 1.63 -29.76
N ASP A 122 30.22 0.49 -30.40
CA ASP A 122 30.85 0.42 -31.72
C ASP A 122 29.99 1.07 -32.82
N ASP A 123 28.68 0.84 -32.76
CA ASP A 123 27.70 1.38 -33.72
C ASP A 123 27.26 2.82 -33.36
N ASN A 124 27.72 3.36 -32.23
CA ASN A 124 27.33 4.66 -31.67
C ASN A 124 25.79 4.83 -31.54
N THR A 125 25.13 3.81 -30.98
CA THR A 125 23.67 3.77 -30.80
C THR A 125 23.27 3.87 -29.33
N THR A 126 22.05 4.36 -29.09
CA THR A 126 21.48 4.45 -27.74
C THR A 126 20.78 3.16 -27.35
N LEU A 127 21.06 2.65 -26.15
CA LEU A 127 20.30 1.55 -25.56
C LEU A 127 19.15 2.09 -24.74
N ARG A 128 17.99 1.43 -24.89
CA ARG A 128 16.80 1.71 -24.09
C ARG A 128 16.57 0.56 -23.13
N TRP A 129 16.57 0.86 -21.83
CA TRP A 129 16.11 -0.09 -20.83
C TRP A 129 14.58 -0.05 -20.73
N MET A 130 13.97 -1.23 -20.67
CA MET A 130 12.51 -1.37 -20.56
C MET A 130 12.02 -1.27 -19.11
N SER A 131 12.92 -1.44 -18.14
CA SER A 131 12.65 -1.31 -16.71
C SER A 131 13.12 0.04 -16.16
N PHE A 132 12.64 0.39 -14.96
CA PHE A 132 13.21 1.52 -14.22
C PHE A 132 14.63 1.21 -13.79
N THR A 133 15.52 2.20 -13.90
CA THR A 133 16.91 2.08 -13.49
C THR A 133 17.17 2.93 -12.26
N SER A 134 17.68 2.30 -11.21
CA SER A 134 18.12 3.02 -10.00
C SER A 134 19.57 3.44 -10.17
N THR A 135 19.85 4.72 -10.06
CA THR A 135 21.20 5.28 -10.20
C THR A 135 21.60 6.07 -8.96
N THR A 136 22.90 6.23 -8.73
CA THR A 136 23.45 7.05 -7.64
C THR A 136 24.53 7.99 -8.17
N ALA A 137 24.68 9.17 -7.57
CA ALA A 137 25.82 10.04 -7.85
C ALA A 137 27.11 9.56 -7.14
N ASN A 138 26.99 8.71 -6.11
CA ASN A 138 28.13 8.14 -5.40
C ASN A 138 28.57 6.84 -6.06
N ARG A 139 29.74 6.86 -6.71
CA ARG A 139 30.32 5.70 -7.38
C ARG A 139 30.59 4.52 -6.44
N GLU A 140 31.10 4.76 -5.23
CA GLU A 140 31.41 3.71 -4.26
C GLU A 140 30.15 2.96 -3.79
N PHE A 141 28.99 3.63 -3.83
CA PHE A 141 27.71 2.99 -3.51
C PHE A 141 27.17 2.15 -4.68
N ALA A 142 27.62 2.41 -5.90
CA ALA A 142 27.19 1.68 -7.10
C ALA A 142 28.01 0.41 -7.36
N GLU A 143 29.26 0.37 -6.89
CA GLU A 143 30.18 -0.78 -7.03
C GLU A 143 29.86 -1.87 -6.01
#